data_AF-A0A2H1IVG7-F1
#
_entry.id   AF-A0A2H1IVG7-F1
#
_cell.length_a   1.000
_cell.length_b   1.000
_cell.length_c   1.000
_cell.angle_alpha   90.00
_cell.angle_beta   90.00
_cell.angle_gamma   90.00
#
_symmetry.space_group_name_H-M   'P 1'
#
loop_
_entity.id
_entity.type
_entity.pdbx_description
1 polymer ?
#
loop_
_entity_poly.entity_id
_entity_poly.type
_entity_poly.pdbx_seq_one_letter_code
_entity_poly.pdbx_strand_id
1 'polypeptide(L)'
;MTYEHGQQPHQHVRTHAGESAPFHFENRWRVNARLADVWSVLSEIESWPQWWPGLPVAVPADDGIVPGSRADIQVDSPIGVTLSFGIELQDTDPPNFVVFSATGDLRGTGVWSLQQTGPITTISSVWCVTTRRMSIRMMRPVATWMHSRVMSAGHRGLVARLNRLTS
;
A
#
# COMPACT_ATOMS: atom_id res chain seq x y z
N MET A 1 10.80 15.35 26.15
CA MET A 1 9.36 15.24 25.91
C MET A 1 9.16 13.95 25.11
N THR A 2 8.86 12.88 25.82
CA THR A 2 8.79 11.53 25.25
C THR A 2 7.39 11.39 24.65
N TYR A 3 7.28 11.33 23.33
CA TYR A 3 6.02 11.03 22.68
C TYR A 3 5.74 9.55 22.89
N GLU A 4 4.90 9.26 23.89
CA GLU A 4 4.30 7.95 24.06
C GLU A 4 3.42 7.70 22.84
N HIS A 5 3.81 6.73 21.99
CA HIS A 5 2.89 6.13 21.03
C HIS A 5 1.82 5.36 21.82
N GLY A 6 0.85 6.11 22.34
CA GLY A 6 -0.43 5.59 22.73
C GLY A 6 -1.00 4.89 21.51
N GLN A 7 -1.13 3.58 21.63
CA GLN A 7 -1.77 2.70 20.67
C GLN A 7 -3.17 3.25 20.41
N GLN A 8 -3.31 4.09 19.38
CA GLN A 8 -4.61 4.59 18.97
C GLN A 8 -5.46 3.34 18.65
N PRO A 9 -6.68 3.24 19.18
CA PRO A 9 -7.56 2.13 18.84
C PRO A 9 -7.70 2.12 17.33
N HIS A 10 -7.14 1.10 16.69
CA HIS A 10 -7.15 0.93 15.24
C HIS A 10 -8.60 1.04 14.78
N GLN A 11 -8.94 2.12 14.07
CA GLN A 11 -10.29 2.27 13.58
C GLN A 11 -10.42 1.47 12.29
N HIS A 12 -10.94 0.25 12.40
CA HIS A 12 -11.32 -0.51 11.22
C HIS A 12 -12.38 0.25 10.44
N VAL A 13 -12.27 0.19 9.12
CA VAL A 13 -13.30 0.70 8.22
C VAL A 13 -14.66 0.08 8.60
N ARG A 14 -15.66 0.92 8.82
CA ARG A 14 -17.03 0.46 9.11
C ARG A 14 -17.62 -0.16 7.86
N THR A 15 -18.15 -1.38 7.95
CA THR A 15 -18.78 -2.07 6.83
C THR A 15 -20.11 -1.44 6.45
N HIS A 16 -20.39 -1.33 5.15
CA HIS A 16 -21.72 -1.02 4.64
C HIS A 16 -22.48 -2.29 4.22
N ALA A 17 -23.78 -2.16 4.01
CA ALA A 17 -24.60 -3.26 3.51
C ALA A 17 -24.06 -3.77 2.16
N GLY A 18 -23.96 -5.10 2.02
CA GLY A 18 -23.45 -5.76 0.82
C GLY A 18 -21.92 -5.96 0.78
N GLU A 19 -21.18 -5.38 1.71
CA GLU A 19 -19.72 -5.53 1.80
C GLU A 19 -19.29 -6.72 2.66
N SER A 20 -18.04 -7.16 2.48
CA SER A 20 -17.39 -8.11 3.38
C SER A 20 -17.17 -7.52 4.77
N ALA A 21 -17.00 -8.39 5.78
CA ALA A 21 -16.35 -7.97 7.02
C ALA A 21 -14.95 -7.38 6.73
N PRO A 22 -14.44 -6.43 7.54
CA PRO A 22 -13.18 -5.74 7.24
C PRO A 22 -11.99 -6.69 7.21
N PHE A 23 -11.14 -6.50 6.20
CA PHE A 23 -9.80 -7.04 6.16
C PHE A 23 -8.83 -6.05 6.79
N HIS A 24 -7.89 -6.59 7.56
CA HIS A 24 -6.80 -5.84 8.17
C HIS A 24 -5.51 -6.54 7.79
N PHE A 25 -4.64 -5.83 7.07
CA PHE A 25 -3.34 -6.34 6.69
C PHE A 25 -2.25 -5.42 7.18
N GLU A 26 -1.18 -6.04 7.67
CA GLU A 26 0.04 -5.34 8.07
C GLU A 26 1.21 -6.00 7.36
N ASN A 27 2.08 -5.19 6.74
CA ASN A 27 3.37 -5.67 6.25
C ASN A 27 4.48 -4.74 6.68
N ARG A 28 5.67 -5.31 6.85
CA ARG A 28 6.89 -4.56 7.12
C ARG A 28 7.97 -4.97 6.13
N TRP A 29 8.43 -4.02 5.33
CA TRP A 29 9.57 -4.19 4.43
C TRP A 29 10.81 -3.52 5.03
N ARG A 30 11.96 -4.14 4.81
CA ARG A 30 13.26 -3.56 5.16
C ARG A 30 14.15 -3.57 3.94
N VAL A 31 14.78 -2.45 3.66
CA VAL A 31 15.66 -2.26 2.50
C VAL A 31 16.93 -1.54 2.92
N ASN A 32 18.05 -1.91 2.32
CA ASN A 32 19.34 -1.27 2.54
C ASN A 32 19.50 -0.08 1.58
N ALA A 33 18.78 0.99 1.85
CA ALA A 33 18.75 2.21 1.04
C ALA A 33 18.37 3.40 1.94
N ARG A 34 18.80 4.61 1.54
CA ARG A 34 18.42 5.82 2.27
C ARG A 34 16.94 6.08 2.10
N LEU A 35 16.35 6.66 3.14
CA LEU A 35 14.91 6.90 3.21
C LEU A 35 14.42 7.83 2.10
N ALA A 36 15.24 8.79 1.66
CA ALA A 36 14.94 9.63 0.50
C ALA A 36 14.86 8.83 -0.82
N ASP A 37 15.75 7.86 -1.02
CA ASP A 37 15.76 7.03 -2.24
C ASP A 37 14.55 6.09 -2.26
N VAL A 38 14.21 5.51 -1.10
CA VAL A 38 12.99 4.69 -0.93
C VAL A 38 11.74 5.52 -1.18
N TRP A 39 11.67 6.70 -0.59
CA TRP A 39 10.54 7.62 -0.78
C TRP A 39 10.37 7.95 -2.25
N SER A 40 11.44 8.33 -2.95
CA SER A 40 11.40 8.67 -4.38
C SER A 40 10.80 7.55 -5.23
N VAL A 41 11.14 6.28 -4.95
CA VAL A 41 10.58 5.13 -5.68
C VAL A 41 9.11 4.89 -5.34
N LEU A 42 8.72 5.06 -4.07
CA LEU A 42 7.34 4.87 -3.65
C LEU A 42 6.43 6.01 -4.13
N SER A 43 6.94 7.24 -4.23
CA SER A 43 6.19 8.42 -4.69
C SER A 43 6.04 8.49 -6.21
N GLU A 44 6.82 7.73 -6.97
CA GLU A 44 6.70 7.65 -8.42
C GLU A 44 5.65 6.58 -8.79
N ILE A 45 4.37 6.91 -8.59
CA ILE A 45 3.25 5.96 -8.74
C ILE A 45 3.24 5.33 -10.13
N GLU A 46 3.51 6.11 -11.20
CA GLU A 46 3.54 5.58 -12.56
C GLU A 46 4.64 4.54 -12.82
N SER A 47 5.66 4.45 -11.95
CA SER A 47 6.73 3.45 -12.08
C SER A 47 6.45 2.15 -11.33
N TRP A 48 5.40 2.10 -10.49
CA TRP A 48 5.04 0.89 -9.74
C TRP A 48 4.91 -0.36 -10.63
N PRO A 49 4.28 -0.32 -11.82
CA PRO A 49 4.17 -1.52 -12.67
C PRO A 49 5.53 -2.07 -13.15
N GLN A 50 6.57 -1.24 -13.17
CA GLN A 50 7.90 -1.62 -13.65
C GLN A 50 8.67 -2.49 -12.64
N TRP A 51 8.32 -2.39 -11.35
CA TRP A 51 9.03 -3.10 -10.29
C TRP A 51 8.10 -3.90 -9.37
N TRP A 52 6.79 -3.69 -9.39
CA TRP A 52 5.82 -4.39 -8.54
C TRP A 52 4.89 -5.27 -9.39
N PRO A 53 5.24 -6.56 -9.63
CA PRO A 53 4.53 -7.39 -10.62
C PRO A 53 3.04 -7.63 -10.34
N GLY A 54 2.59 -7.43 -9.10
CA GLY A 54 1.18 -7.56 -8.72
C GLY A 54 0.35 -6.29 -8.96
N LEU A 55 0.97 -5.20 -9.41
CA LEU A 55 0.34 -3.92 -9.72
C LEU A 55 0.57 -3.55 -11.19
N PRO A 56 -0.08 -4.23 -12.15
CA PRO A 56 0.12 -3.96 -13.57
C PRO A 56 -0.33 -2.57 -14.02
N VAL A 57 -1.20 -1.91 -13.25
CA VAL A 57 -1.67 -0.55 -13.52
C VAL A 57 -1.54 0.28 -12.25
N ALA A 58 -0.87 1.42 -12.37
CA ALA A 58 -0.85 2.48 -11.37
C ALA A 58 -0.72 3.80 -12.13
N VAL A 59 -1.83 4.54 -12.23
CA VAL A 59 -1.91 5.75 -13.06
C VAL A 59 -2.30 6.92 -12.16
N PRO A 60 -1.41 7.90 -11.92
CA PRO A 60 -1.79 9.11 -11.22
C PRO A 60 -2.83 9.88 -12.05
N ALA A 61 -3.86 10.39 -11.38
CA ALA A 61 -4.88 11.24 -12.00
C ALA A 61 -4.56 12.74 -11.80
N ASP A 62 -3.68 13.05 -10.85
CA ASP A 62 -3.24 14.40 -10.50
C ASP A 62 -1.72 14.50 -10.52
N ASP A 63 -1.20 15.71 -10.73
CA ASP A 63 0.23 15.97 -10.68
C ASP A 63 0.75 16.03 -9.23
N GLY A 64 1.72 15.18 -8.92
CA GLY A 64 2.40 15.15 -7.62
C GLY A 64 1.63 14.45 -6.50
N ILE A 65 2.24 14.44 -5.31
CA ILE A 65 1.73 13.76 -4.12
C ILE A 65 1.43 14.79 -3.03
N VAL A 66 0.22 15.33 -3.06
CA VAL A 66 -0.33 16.24 -2.05
C VAL A 66 -1.70 15.75 -1.58
N PRO A 67 -2.18 16.15 -0.40
CA PRO A 67 -3.53 15.78 0.04
C PRO A 67 -4.57 16.14 -1.02
N GLY A 68 -5.42 15.17 -1.39
CA GLY A 68 -6.39 15.25 -2.48
C GLY A 68 -5.92 14.61 -3.79
N SER A 69 -4.62 14.38 -4.00
CA SER A 69 -4.10 13.69 -5.20
C SER A 69 -4.65 12.26 -5.31
N ARG A 70 -4.97 11.84 -6.53
CA ARG A 70 -5.58 10.53 -6.82
C ARG A 70 -4.72 9.68 -7.75
N ALA A 71 -4.93 8.37 -7.67
CA ALA A 71 -4.41 7.42 -8.64
C ALA A 71 -5.34 6.23 -8.80
N ASP A 72 -5.40 5.68 -10.02
CA ASP A 72 -6.11 4.45 -10.33
C ASP A 72 -5.15 3.25 -10.29
N ILE A 73 -5.54 2.23 -9.53
CA ILE A 73 -4.72 1.04 -9.26
C ILE A 73 -5.45 -0.21 -9.74
N GLN A 74 -4.71 -1.09 -10.42
CA GLN A 74 -5.12 -2.48 -10.64
C GLN A 74 -4.18 -3.42 -9.89
N VAL A 75 -4.75 -4.37 -9.16
CA VAL A 75 -4.04 -5.49 -8.55
C VAL A 75 -4.42 -6.78 -9.29
N ASP A 76 -3.42 -7.49 -9.78
CA ASP A 76 -3.58 -8.85 -10.30
C ASP A 76 -3.05 -9.86 -9.28
N SER A 77 -3.94 -10.69 -8.75
CA SER A 77 -3.58 -11.73 -7.79
C SER A 77 -3.04 -12.99 -8.49
N PRO A 78 -2.25 -13.82 -7.79
CA PRO A 78 -1.68 -15.05 -8.36
C PRO A 78 -2.70 -16.12 -8.81
N ILE A 79 -3.98 -15.97 -8.47
CA ILE A 79 -5.05 -16.92 -8.84
C ILE A 79 -6.01 -16.35 -9.88
N GLY A 80 -5.62 -15.28 -10.58
CA GLY A 80 -6.41 -14.69 -11.67
C GLY A 80 -7.56 -13.80 -11.21
N VAL A 81 -7.61 -13.43 -9.92
CA VAL A 81 -8.53 -12.37 -9.45
C VAL A 81 -7.88 -11.02 -9.69
N THR A 82 -8.56 -10.16 -10.45
CA THR A 82 -8.19 -8.76 -10.67
C THR A 82 -9.08 -7.84 -9.84
N LEU A 83 -8.46 -6.84 -9.21
CA LEU A 83 -9.14 -5.78 -8.47
C LEU A 83 -8.76 -4.41 -9.04
N SER A 84 -9.76 -3.56 -9.25
CA SER A 84 -9.57 -2.19 -9.72
C SER A 84 -10.18 -1.22 -8.72
N PHE A 85 -9.36 -0.28 -8.24
CA PHE A 85 -9.77 0.70 -7.24
C PHE A 85 -8.95 1.99 -7.39
N GLY A 86 -9.59 3.11 -7.08
CA GLY A 86 -8.91 4.39 -6.95
C GLY A 86 -8.38 4.55 -5.53
N ILE A 87 -7.24 5.23 -5.39
CA ILE A 87 -6.73 5.74 -4.13
C ILE A 87 -6.74 7.28 -4.15
N GLU A 88 -6.99 7.88 -2.99
CA GLU A 88 -6.91 9.33 -2.79
C GLU A 88 -6.07 9.63 -1.56
N LEU A 89 -5.01 10.42 -1.72
CA LEU A 89 -4.14 10.82 -0.63
C LEU A 89 -4.90 11.71 0.34
N GLN A 90 -4.94 11.34 1.60
CA GLN A 90 -5.65 12.06 2.67
C GLN A 90 -4.70 12.94 3.47
N ASP A 91 -3.49 12.44 3.73
CA ASP A 91 -2.47 13.14 4.50
C ASP A 91 -1.07 12.63 4.13
N THR A 92 -0.05 13.47 4.30
CA THR A 92 1.34 13.11 4.01
C THR A 92 2.31 14.04 4.72
N ASP A 93 3.40 13.48 5.21
CA ASP A 93 4.59 14.21 5.67
C ASP A 93 5.80 13.58 4.98
N PRO A 94 6.17 14.03 3.78
CA PRO A 94 7.32 13.49 3.07
C PRO A 94 8.61 13.73 3.86
N PRO A 95 9.53 12.76 3.96
CA PRO A 95 9.47 11.38 3.44
C PRO A 95 8.99 10.31 4.46
N ASN A 96 8.28 10.72 5.51
CA ASN A 96 7.97 9.92 6.68
C ASN A 96 6.69 9.08 6.54
N PHE A 97 5.60 9.61 5.99
CA PHE A 97 4.37 8.83 5.85
C PHE A 97 3.42 9.33 4.75
N VAL A 98 2.51 8.43 4.35
CA VAL A 98 1.30 8.74 3.58
C VAL A 98 0.09 8.05 4.21
N VAL A 99 -1.05 8.72 4.19
CA VAL A 99 -2.38 8.17 4.50
C VAL A 99 -3.22 8.33 3.25
N PHE A 100 -3.92 7.27 2.83
CA PHE A 100 -4.77 7.29 1.64
C PHE A 100 -6.05 6.51 1.86
N SER A 101 -7.12 6.94 1.20
CA SER A 101 -8.38 6.20 1.15
C SER A 101 -8.46 5.41 -0.16
N ALA A 102 -9.23 4.32 -0.17
CA ALA A 102 -9.54 3.56 -1.38
C ALA A 102 -11.04 3.55 -1.67
N THR A 103 -11.36 3.53 -2.96
CA THR A 103 -12.73 3.41 -3.49
C THR A 103 -12.77 2.49 -4.71
N GLY A 104 -13.91 1.83 -4.96
CA GLY A 104 -14.06 0.87 -6.05
C GLY A 104 -14.21 -0.56 -5.53
N ASP A 105 -13.43 -1.50 -6.08
CA ASP A 105 -13.46 -2.90 -5.63
C ASP A 105 -13.04 -3.08 -4.16
N LEU A 106 -12.19 -2.17 -3.68
CA LEU A 106 -11.78 -2.05 -2.29
C LEU A 106 -12.22 -0.70 -1.75
N ARG A 107 -12.68 -0.69 -0.49
CA ARG A 107 -13.03 0.54 0.22
C ARG A 107 -12.46 0.53 1.62
N GLY A 108 -11.73 1.58 1.97
CA GLY A 108 -11.15 1.74 3.30
C GLY A 108 -9.94 2.66 3.28
N THR A 109 -8.96 2.39 4.13
CA THR A 109 -7.82 3.28 4.37
C THR A 109 -6.51 2.51 4.41
N GLY A 110 -5.46 3.15 3.90
CA GLY A 110 -4.08 2.70 3.98
C GLY A 110 -3.18 3.72 4.62
N VAL A 111 -2.18 3.22 5.31
CA VAL A 111 -1.12 4.03 5.90
C VAL A 111 0.21 3.37 5.59
N TRP A 112 1.13 4.11 4.97
CA TRP A 112 2.53 3.71 4.87
C TRP A 112 3.37 4.68 5.69
N SER A 113 4.27 4.16 6.51
CA SER A 113 5.24 4.93 7.29
C SER A 113 6.65 4.42 7.04
N LEU A 114 7.60 5.32 6.87
CA LEU A 114 9.00 5.04 6.63
C LEU A 114 9.83 5.52 7.83
N GLN A 115 10.82 4.72 8.22
CA GLN A 115 11.77 5.09 9.25
C GLN A 115 13.15 4.57 8.90
N GLN A 116 14.17 5.43 8.99
CA GLN A 116 15.56 5.06 8.78
C GLN A 116 16.24 4.71 10.10
N THR A 117 16.96 3.59 10.12
CA THR A 117 17.86 3.19 11.21
C THR A 117 19.20 2.76 10.62
N GLY A 118 20.21 3.61 10.76
CA GLY A 118 21.50 3.40 10.10
C GLY A 118 21.33 3.36 8.57
N PRO A 119 21.82 2.30 7.88
CA PRO A 119 21.68 2.17 6.43
C PRO A 119 20.34 1.53 6.00
N ILE A 120 19.52 1.08 6.95
CA ILE A 120 18.27 0.37 6.68
C ILE A 120 17.09 1.33 6.79
N THR A 121 16.26 1.36 5.76
CA THR A 121 14.92 1.97 5.81
C THR A 121 13.88 0.88 6.01
N THR A 122 13.02 1.07 7.01
CA THR A 122 11.86 0.21 7.29
C THR A 122 10.60 0.90 6.77
N ILE A 123 9.83 0.21 5.93
CA ILE A 123 8.52 0.63 5.48
C ILE A 123 7.49 -0.24 6.21
N SER A 124 6.63 0.38 7.02
CA SER A 124 5.49 -0.30 7.63
C SER A 124 4.23 0.13 6.90
N SER A 125 3.40 -0.86 6.54
CA SER A 125 2.15 -0.64 5.81
C SER A 125 1.00 -1.27 6.57
N VAL A 126 -0.09 -0.51 6.73
CA VAL A 126 -1.37 -0.97 7.26
C VAL A 126 -2.42 -0.76 6.16
N TRP A 127 -3.24 -1.78 5.91
CA TRP A 127 -4.31 -1.74 4.93
C TRP A 127 -5.61 -2.29 5.53
N CYS A 128 -6.58 -1.39 5.74
CA CYS A 128 -7.87 -1.69 6.36
C CYS A 128 -8.98 -1.49 5.33
N VAL A 129 -9.52 -2.57 4.76
CA VAL A 129 -10.48 -2.47 3.65
C VAL A 129 -11.64 -3.44 3.73
N THR A 130 -12.73 -3.07 3.08
CA THR A 130 -13.87 -3.92 2.75
C THR A 130 -13.94 -4.11 1.24
N THR A 131 -14.65 -5.13 0.79
CA THR A 131 -14.90 -5.35 -0.64
C THR A 131 -16.36 -5.74 -0.90
N ARG A 132 -16.88 -5.35 -2.06
CA ARG A 132 -18.18 -5.80 -2.59
C ARG A 132 -18.07 -7.03 -3.49
N ARG A 133 -16.86 -7.48 -3.82
CA ARG A 133 -16.62 -8.66 -4.66
C ARG A 133 -17.00 -9.93 -3.89
N MET A 134 -18.09 -10.58 -4.29
CA MET A 134 -18.66 -11.74 -3.59
C MET A 134 -17.69 -12.92 -3.48
N SER A 135 -16.87 -13.15 -4.52
CA SER A 135 -15.85 -14.21 -4.52
C SER A 135 -14.81 -14.00 -3.41
N ILE A 136 -14.31 -12.78 -3.24
CA ILE A 136 -13.33 -12.44 -2.20
C ILE A 136 -13.97 -12.50 -0.82
N ARG A 137 -15.21 -12.01 -0.70
CA ARG A 137 -15.98 -12.04 0.56
C ARG A 137 -16.05 -13.46 1.16
N MET A 138 -16.18 -14.48 0.32
CA MET A 138 -16.31 -15.88 0.75
C MET A 138 -14.96 -16.58 1.01
N MET A 139 -13.83 -16.01 0.56
CA MET A 139 -12.53 -16.68 0.59
C MET A 139 -11.49 -15.92 1.42
N ARG A 140 -11.82 -15.61 2.68
CA ARG A 140 -10.96 -14.84 3.59
C ARG A 140 -9.51 -15.35 3.69
N PRO A 141 -9.24 -16.65 3.96
CA PRO A 141 -7.86 -17.16 4.04
C PRO A 141 -7.11 -17.00 2.72
N VAL A 142 -7.80 -17.20 1.59
CA VAL A 142 -7.23 -17.03 0.25
C VAL A 142 -6.88 -15.56 0.01
N ALA A 143 -7.72 -14.63 0.44
CA ALA A 143 -7.44 -13.19 0.34
C ALA A 143 -6.16 -12.79 1.08
N THR A 144 -5.95 -13.30 2.30
CA THR A 144 -4.71 -13.08 3.05
C THR A 144 -3.49 -13.66 2.34
N TRP A 145 -3.61 -14.86 1.78
CA TRP A 145 -2.52 -15.49 1.02
C TRP A 145 -2.20 -14.71 -0.27
N MET A 146 -3.22 -14.29 -1.03
CA MET A 146 -3.05 -13.47 -2.24
C MET A 146 -2.34 -12.16 -1.91
N HIS A 147 -2.81 -11.46 -0.87
CA HIS A 147 -2.19 -10.22 -0.41
C HIS A 147 -0.72 -10.43 -0.04
N SER A 148 -0.40 -11.46 0.75
CA SER A 148 0.98 -11.78 1.13
C SER A 148 1.87 -12.02 -0.10
N ARG A 149 1.37 -12.69 -1.14
CA ARG A 149 2.11 -12.92 -2.40
C ARG A 149 2.37 -11.62 -3.17
N VAL A 150 1.36 -10.76 -3.32
CA VAL A 150 1.50 -9.45 -3.99
C VAL A 150 2.53 -8.58 -3.25
N MET A 151 2.46 -8.53 -1.92
CA MET A 151 3.36 -7.72 -1.10
C MET A 151 4.80 -8.28 -1.08
N SER A 152 4.96 -9.61 -1.04
CA SER A 152 6.28 -10.23 -1.11
C SER A 152 6.96 -9.99 -2.46
N ALA A 153 6.20 -9.99 -3.56
CA ALA A 153 6.71 -9.65 -4.88
C ALA A 153 7.12 -8.16 -4.96
N GLY A 154 6.30 -7.27 -4.42
CA GLY A 154 6.60 -5.84 -4.31
C GLY A 154 7.89 -5.56 -3.55
N HIS A 155 8.10 -6.21 -2.39
CA HIS A 155 9.33 -6.04 -1.61
C HIS A 155 10.59 -6.43 -2.40
N ARG A 156 10.58 -7.59 -3.07
CA ARG A 156 11.71 -8.01 -3.94
C ARG A 156 11.94 -7.05 -5.09
N GLY A 157 10.85 -6.58 -5.69
CA GLY A 157 10.86 -5.58 -6.74
C GLY A 157 11.51 -4.27 -6.33
N LEU A 158 11.09 -3.74 -5.19
CA LEU A 158 11.62 -2.52 -4.59
C LEU A 158 13.14 -2.64 -4.33
N VAL A 159 13.57 -3.76 -3.73
CA VAL A 159 15.01 -4.03 -3.51
C VAL A 159 15.77 -4.02 -4.83
N ALA A 160 15.27 -4.71 -5.85
CA ALA A 160 15.92 -4.78 -7.15
C ALA A 160 15.97 -3.41 -7.84
N ARG A 161 14.93 -2.58 -7.70
CA ARG A 161 14.87 -1.22 -8.24
C ARG A 161 15.88 -0.30 -7.55
N LEU A 162 15.92 -0.32 -6.22
CA LEU A 162 16.85 0.50 -5.42
C LEU A 162 18.31 0.15 -5.69
N ASN A 163 18.64 -1.14 -5.81
CA ASN A 163 20.02 -1.56 -6.13
C ASN A 163 20.52 -0.99 -7.47
N ARG A 164 19.63 -0.79 -8.45
CA ARG A 164 19.97 -0.19 -9.75
C ARG A 164 20.16 1.32 -9.69
N LEU A 165 19.61 2.00 -8.70
CA LEU A 165 19.75 3.46 -8.53
C LEU A 165 21.05 3.84 -7.82
N THR A 166 21.60 2.93 -7.03
CA THR A 166 22.84 3.13 -6.24
C THR A 166 24.08 2.55 -6.95
N SER A 167 23.92 1.91 -8.11
CA SER A 167 25.03 1.31 -8.90
C SER A 167 25.64 2.29 -9.89
#